data_AF-A0A380CW23-F1
#
_entry.id   AF-A0A380CW23-F1
#
_cell.length_a   1.000
_cell.length_b   1.000
_cell.length_c   1.000
_cell.angle_alpha   90.00
_cell.angle_beta   90.00
_cell.angle_gamma   90.00
#
_symmetry.space_group_name_H-M   'P 1'
#
loop_
_entity.id
_entity.type
_entity.pdbx_description
1 polymer ?
#
loop_
_entity_poly.entity_id
_entity_poly.type
_entity_poly.pdbx_seq_one_letter_code
_entity_poly.pdbx_strand_id
1 'polypeptide(L)'
;MLYWLYADKNGFEKEDLSVRADFFCKGQACMRASPLTKLYGWGIHFDESGKMALYGKETAAYKKLAEDPALQHTRAMRSKRA
;
A
#
# COMPACT_ATOMS: atom_id res chain seq x y z
N MET A 1 1.52 -8.26 0.83
CA MET A 1 2.33 -8.46 2.06
C MET A 1 1.52 -8.35 3.36
N LEU A 2 0.86 -7.22 3.69
CA LEU A 2 0.16 -7.05 4.98
C LEU A 2 -1.01 -8.04 5.19
N TYR A 3 -1.78 -8.29 4.13
CA TYR A 3 -2.87 -9.27 4.15
C TYR A 3 -2.37 -10.70 4.33
N TRP A 4 -1.23 -11.06 3.72
CA TRP A 4 -0.65 -12.40 3.84
C TRP A 4 -0.27 -12.70 5.30
N LEU A 5 0.34 -11.74 5.99
CA LEU A 5 0.68 -11.85 7.41
C LEU A 5 -0.57 -11.89 8.31
N TYR A 6 -1.61 -11.13 7.94
CA TYR A 6 -2.90 -11.16 8.62
C TYR A 6 -3.62 -12.50 8.43
N ALA A 7 -3.66 -13.04 7.22
CA ALA A 7 -4.25 -14.33 6.91
C ALA A 7 -3.53 -15.45 7.66
N ASP A 8 -2.19 -15.44 7.64
CA ASP A 8 -1.36 -16.39 8.39
C ASP A 8 -1.63 -16.33 9.91
N LYS A 9 -1.66 -15.13 10.48
CA LYS A 9 -1.95 -14.92 11.91
C LYS A 9 -3.34 -15.41 12.33
N ASN A 10 -4.34 -15.33 11.44
CA ASN A 10 -5.72 -15.69 11.75
C ASN A 10 -6.13 -17.05 11.19
N GLY A 11 -5.23 -17.78 10.51
CA GLY A 11 -5.52 -19.08 9.91
C GLY A 11 -6.47 -19.01 8.70
N PHE A 12 -6.53 -17.88 8.01
CA PHE A 12 -7.34 -17.73 6.79
C PHE A 12 -6.60 -18.24 5.55
N GLU A 13 -7.35 -18.78 4.59
CA GLU A 13 -6.83 -19.06 3.26
C GLU A 13 -6.41 -17.75 2.57
N LYS A 14 -5.21 -17.76 1.98
CA LYS A 14 -4.53 -16.55 1.48
C LYS A 14 -5.09 -16.10 0.12
N GLU A 15 -5.93 -16.92 -0.50
CA GLU A 15 -6.64 -16.62 -1.74
C GLU A 15 -8.10 -16.22 -1.50
N ASP A 16 -8.58 -16.21 -0.25
CA ASP A 16 -9.96 -15.86 0.06
C ASP A 16 -10.24 -14.37 -0.18
N LEU A 17 -10.92 -14.09 -1.29
CA LEU A 17 -11.28 -12.76 -1.74
C LEU A 17 -12.21 -12.03 -0.76
N SER A 18 -13.03 -12.75 0.01
CA SER A 18 -13.95 -12.15 0.98
C SER A 18 -13.21 -11.60 2.20
N VAL A 19 -12.32 -12.41 2.78
CA VAL A 19 -11.43 -11.99 3.88
C VAL A 19 -10.49 -10.88 3.42
N ARG A 20 -10.02 -10.96 2.17
CA ARG A 20 -9.19 -9.91 1.58
C ARG A 20 -9.96 -8.60 1.44
N ALA A 21 -11.19 -8.63 0.93
CA ALA A 21 -12.05 -7.47 0.82
C ALA A 21 -12.35 -6.86 2.20
N ASP A 22 -12.69 -7.68 3.19
CA ASP A 22 -12.95 -7.24 4.56
C ASP A 22 -11.70 -6.64 5.23
N PHE A 23 -10.53 -7.25 5.00
CA PHE A 23 -9.25 -6.76 5.50
C PHE A 23 -8.91 -5.37 4.94
N PHE A 24 -9.20 -5.12 3.66
CA PHE A 24 -8.99 -3.81 3.04
C PHE A 24 -10.14 -2.83 3.23
N CYS A 25 -11.33 -3.30 3.65
CA CYS A 25 -12.50 -2.48 3.94
C CYS A 25 -12.27 -1.58 5.17
N LYS A 26 -11.64 -2.13 6.22
CA LYS A 26 -11.16 -1.34 7.35
C LYS A 26 -9.79 -0.77 7.01
N GLY A 27 -9.59 0.54 7.20
CA GLY A 27 -8.30 1.20 6.99
C GLY A 27 -7.22 0.69 7.95
N GLN A 28 -6.60 -0.45 7.62
CA GLN A 28 -5.46 -1.01 8.34
C GLN A 28 -4.21 -0.17 8.13
N ALA A 29 -3.28 -0.23 9.08
CA ALA A 29 -1.96 0.40 8.99
C ALA A 29 -1.12 -0.26 7.88
N CYS A 30 -1.44 0.07 6.63
CA CYS A 30 -0.59 -0.19 5.49
C CYS A 30 0.54 0.84 5.45
N MET A 31 1.53 0.66 4.57
CA MET A 31 2.67 1.58 4.43
C MET A 31 2.26 3.04 4.15
N ARG A 32 0.99 3.30 3.81
CA ARG A 32 0.38 4.64 3.78
C ARG A 32 0.38 5.34 5.15
N ALA A 33 0.49 4.62 6.25
CA ALA A 33 0.63 5.15 7.60
C ALA A 33 2.09 5.44 7.99
N SER A 34 3.06 4.94 7.21
CA SER A 34 4.50 5.09 7.48
C SER A 34 4.94 6.56 7.37
N PRO A 35 5.86 7.04 8.24
CA PRO A 35 6.54 8.31 8.06
C PRO A 35 7.17 8.49 6.68
N LEU A 36 7.59 7.40 6.02
CA LEU A 36 8.16 7.42 4.67
C LEU A 36 7.23 8.11 3.66
N THR A 37 5.96 7.74 3.66
CA THR A 37 4.98 8.30 2.71
C THR A 37 4.40 9.62 3.21
N LYS A 38 4.29 9.79 4.54
CA LYS A 38 3.63 10.95 5.17
C LYS A 38 4.51 12.18 5.36
N LEU A 39 5.77 11.98 5.78
CA LEU A 39 6.69 13.06 6.12
C LEU A 39 7.75 13.24 5.04
N TYR A 40 8.31 12.13 4.56
CA TYR A 40 9.43 12.16 3.64
C TYR A 40 9.01 12.13 2.16
N GLY A 41 7.72 11.94 1.87
CA GLY A 41 7.18 12.02 0.50
C GLY A 41 7.56 10.87 -0.42
N TRP A 42 7.99 9.72 0.12
CA TRP A 42 8.35 8.56 -0.68
C TRP A 42 7.13 7.92 -1.36
N GLY A 43 7.33 7.46 -2.59
CA GLY A 43 6.41 6.60 -3.30
C GLY A 43 6.63 5.14 -2.92
N ILE A 44 5.53 4.43 -2.72
CA ILE A 44 5.56 2.98 -2.50
C ILE A 44 4.72 2.35 -3.58
N HIS A 45 5.35 1.50 -4.37
CA HIS A 45 4.72 0.75 -5.43
C HIS A 45 4.63 -0.72 -5.03
N PHE A 46 3.50 -1.34 -5.33
CA PHE A 46 3.30 -2.77 -5.18
C PHE A 46 3.05 -3.36 -6.57
N ASP A 47 3.77 -4.43 -6.89
CA ASP A 47 3.50 -5.21 -8.10
C ASP A 47 2.36 -6.21 -7.88
N GLU A 48 1.94 -6.89 -8.95
CA GLU A 48 0.88 -7.91 -8.92
C GLU A 48 1.25 -9.12 -8.05
N SER A 49 2.54 -9.40 -7.89
CA SER A 49 3.06 -10.44 -6.99
C SER A 49 3.08 -10.00 -5.52
N GLY A 50 2.70 -8.76 -5.23
CA GLY A 50 2.71 -8.18 -3.88
C GLY A 50 4.09 -7.82 -3.36
N LYS A 51 5.12 -7.77 -4.21
CA LYS A 51 6.44 -7.21 -3.90
C LYS A 51 6.35 -5.69 -3.84
N MET A 52 7.23 -5.10 -3.04
CA MET A 52 7.21 -3.67 -2.73
C MET A 52 8.53 -3.03 -3.17
N ALA A 53 8.43 -1.87 -3.79
CA ALA A 53 9.57 -1.01 -4.10
C ALA A 53 9.33 0.43 -3.58
N LEU A 54 10.40 1.04 -3.10
CA LEU A 54 10.45 2.41 -2.61
C LEU A 54 11.06 3.33 -3.67
N TYR A 55 10.39 4.45 -3.95
CA TYR A 55 10.83 5.43 -4.93
C TYR A 55 10.90 6.81 -4.28
N GLY A 56 12.06 7.47 -4.40
CA GLY A 56 12.24 8.87 -4.00
C GLY A 56 11.43 9.80 -4.90
N LYS A 57 10.82 10.83 -4.33
CA LYS A 57 9.92 11.75 -5.04
C LYS A 57 10.61 12.47 -6.20
N GLU A 58 11.89 12.76 -6.05
CA GLU A 58 12.75 13.40 -7.06
C GLU A 58 13.15 12.49 -8.22
N THR A 59 12.89 11.19 -8.13
CA THR A 59 13.34 10.24 -9.17
C THR A 59 12.42 10.24 -10.40
N ALA A 60 13.01 10.00 -11.57
CA ALA A 60 12.25 9.84 -12.82
C ALA A 60 11.29 8.64 -12.76
N ALA A 61 11.66 7.57 -12.04
CA ALA A 61 10.80 6.41 -11.82
C ALA A 61 9.54 6.78 -11.05
N TYR A 62 9.65 7.60 -9.99
CA TYR A 62 8.49 8.10 -9.27
C TYR A 62 7.55 8.88 -10.18
N LYS A 63 8.07 9.78 -11.03
CA LYS A 63 7.24 10.56 -11.96
C LYS A 63 6.50 9.68 -12.95
N LYS A 64 7.20 8.72 -13.58
CA LYS A 64 6.59 7.76 -14.51
C LYS A 64 5.44 7.00 -13.87
N LEU A 65 5.66 6.47 -12.66
CA LEU A 65 4.61 5.74 -11.94
C LEU A 65 3.47 6.67 -11.51
N ALA A 66 3.76 7.89 -11.06
CA ALA A 66 2.73 8.85 -10.64
C ALA A 66 1.84 9.35 -11.81
N GLU A 67 2.37 9.36 -13.02
CA GLU A 67 1.66 9.76 -14.25
C GLU A 67 0.96 8.59 -14.95
N ASP A 68 1.20 7.34 -14.52
CA ASP A 68 0.62 6.15 -15.13
C ASP A 68 -0.87 5.98 -14.73
N PRO A 69 -1.82 6.11 -15.67
CA PRO A 69 -3.24 5.96 -15.38
C PRO A 69 -3.66 4.50 -15.18
N ALA A 70 -2.84 3.52 -15.58
CA ALA A 70 -3.12 2.11 -15.36
C ALA A 70 -2.90 1.69 -13.90
N LEU A 71 -2.17 2.50 -13.12
CA LEU A 71 -1.89 2.23 -11.72
C LEU A 71 -2.98 2.76 -10.79
N GLN A 72 -3.33 1.94 -9.80
CA GLN A 72 -4.23 2.37 -8.73
C GLN A 72 -3.49 3.29 -7.75
N HIS A 73 -3.73 4.59 -7.84
CA HIS A 73 -3.13 5.57 -6.95
C HIS A 73 -3.92 5.76 -5.66
N THR A 74 -3.24 5.58 -4.52
CA THR A 74 -3.80 5.85 -3.19
C THR A 74 -2.93 6.82 -2.42
N ARG A 75 -3.54 7.83 -1.78
CA ARG A 75 -2.82 8.86 -1.00
C ARG A 75 -2.35 8.31 0.34
N ALA A 76 -1.19 8.76 0.84
CA ALA A 76 -0.78 8.48 2.22
C ALA A 76 -1.87 8.88 3.24
N MET A 77 -1.91 8.18 4.38
CA MET A 77 -2.88 8.47 5.45
C MET A 77 -2.54 9.81 6.12
N ARG A 78 -3.56 10.61 6.43
CA ARG A 78 -3.37 11.84 7.21
C ARG A 78 -3.00 11.50 8.66
N SER A 79 -2.12 12.31 9.25
CA SER A 79 -1.72 12.20 10.66
C SER A 79 -2.80 12.63 11.64
N LYS A 80 -3.68 13.56 11.24
CA LYS A 80 -4.93 13.88 11.94
C LYS A 80 -6.11 13.27 11.19
N ARG A 81 -6.95 12.51 11.89
CA ARG A 81 -8.33 12.28 11.47
C ARG A 81 -9.05 13.63 11.66
N ALA A 82 -9.40 14.29 10.56
CA ALA A 82 -10.37 15.36 10.55
C ALA A 82 -11.66 14.77 9.98
#